data_AF-A0A7C1YSS1-F1
#
_entry.id   AF-A0A7C1YSS1-F1
#
_cell.length_a   1.000
_cell.length_b   1.000
_cell.length_c   1.000
_cell.angle_alpha   90.00
_cell.angle_beta   90.00
_cell.angle_gamma   90.00
#
_symmetry.space_group_name_H-M   'P 1'
#
loop_
_entity.id
_entity.type
_entity.pdbx_description
1 polymer ?
#
loop_
_entity_poly.entity_id
_entity_poly.type
_entity_poly.pdbx_seq_one_letter_code
_entity_poly.pdbx_strand_id
1 'polypeptide(L)'
;MTKPRQTQVSLEETPYYHCISRCVRRAFLCGEDKFSGHSYEHRRQWIVDRLKELSAVFAIDICAYAVLSNHTHTVLRVDKERALDWSDKEVIERWALLYNANPLVSRFMGGDSMTAAERDAVSHDIETWRSRLYDISWFMRGLNEHIARKANQEDGCTGRFWEGKFKSQALLDEAAVLTCMSYVDLNPVRAGMAETPETSDFTSIQERIETYRLSNKAKQAKPDQAIPTPTGLMPFAGGEQMGKEPGIPFSFYDYLQLTDWTGRAIRDDKGGAIPGDIAPILECLKISPDAWLDNVRNYGHRYYRAVGAMEKIKHYSKALGQHWLCGVKAVQQMYKAVPT
;
A
#
# COMPACT_ATOMS: atom_id res chain seq x y z
N MET A 1 7.49 2.14 -23.64
CA MET A 1 7.23 3.59 -23.58
C MET A 1 6.62 3.95 -22.22
N THR A 2 7.21 4.88 -21.47
CA THR A 2 6.68 5.42 -20.20
C THR A 2 5.47 6.30 -20.50
N LYS A 3 4.28 5.89 -20.06
CA LYS A 3 3.06 6.70 -20.18
C LYS A 3 2.86 7.59 -18.93
N PRO A 4 2.18 8.74 -19.01
CA PRO A 4 1.79 9.54 -17.85
C PRO A 4 0.93 8.74 -16.87
N ARG A 5 1.11 8.90 -15.56
CA ARG A 5 0.39 8.08 -14.55
C ARG A 5 -1.13 8.31 -14.51
N GLN A 6 -1.61 9.46 -14.96
CA GLN A 6 -3.03 9.69 -15.22
C GLN A 6 -3.63 8.65 -16.19
N THR A 7 -2.78 7.94 -16.96
CA THR A 7 -3.19 6.82 -17.84
C THR A 7 -2.90 5.43 -17.26
N GLN A 8 -2.46 5.35 -15.99
CA GLN A 8 -2.09 4.11 -15.29
C GLN A 8 -2.83 3.91 -13.96
N VAL A 9 -3.51 4.93 -13.45
CA VAL A 9 -4.38 4.88 -12.28
C VAL A 9 -5.80 5.14 -12.78
N SER A 10 -6.70 4.18 -12.61
CA SER A 10 -8.13 4.32 -12.84
C SER A 10 -8.88 3.95 -11.57
N LEU A 11 -9.41 4.95 -10.87
CA LEU A 11 -10.21 4.75 -9.66
C LEU A 11 -11.60 4.16 -9.96
N GLU A 12 -12.05 4.25 -11.21
CA GLU A 12 -13.28 3.59 -11.69
C GLU A 12 -13.13 2.06 -11.72
N GLU A 13 -11.90 1.58 -11.95
CA GLU A 13 -11.61 0.15 -12.07
C GLU A 13 -11.19 -0.47 -10.74
N THR A 14 -10.40 0.26 -9.95
CA THR A 14 -10.03 -0.16 -8.60
C THR A 14 -9.51 1.00 -7.75
N PRO A 15 -9.81 1.04 -6.44
CA PRO A 15 -9.15 1.94 -5.50
C PRO A 15 -7.80 1.41 -5.00
N TYR A 16 -7.44 0.15 -5.28
CA TYR A 16 -6.29 -0.52 -4.68
C TYR A 16 -5.06 -0.54 -5.59
N TYR A 17 -3.91 -0.14 -5.05
CA TYR A 17 -2.65 -0.07 -5.79
C TYR A 17 -1.47 -0.56 -4.96
N HIS A 18 -0.63 -1.35 -5.61
CA HIS A 18 0.69 -1.69 -5.10
C HIS A 18 1.72 -0.73 -5.68
N CYS A 19 2.45 -0.02 -4.81
CA CYS A 19 3.49 0.93 -5.18
C CYS A 19 4.86 0.48 -4.71
N ILE A 20 5.88 0.73 -5.54
CA ILE A 20 7.27 0.33 -5.27
C ILE A 20 8.20 1.51 -5.58
N SER A 21 9.01 1.91 -4.61
CA SER A 21 10.08 2.92 -4.78
C SER A 21 11.44 2.27 -4.50
N ARG A 22 12.38 2.35 -5.44
CA ARG A 22 13.73 1.77 -5.31
C ARG A 22 14.82 2.85 -5.35
N CYS A 23 15.75 2.83 -4.40
CA CYS A 23 16.85 3.79 -4.34
C CYS A 23 17.90 3.48 -5.40
N VAL A 24 18.65 4.49 -5.85
CA VAL A 24 19.77 4.27 -6.77
C VAL A 24 20.80 3.34 -6.13
N ARG A 25 21.50 2.59 -6.98
CA ARG A 25 22.57 1.70 -6.53
C ARG A 25 23.59 2.50 -5.68
N ARG A 26 23.87 2.02 -4.47
CA ARG A 26 24.75 2.63 -3.44
C ARG A 26 24.18 3.79 -2.62
N ALA A 27 23.00 4.33 -2.91
CA ALA A 27 22.36 5.32 -2.03
C ALA A 27 21.56 4.64 -0.90
N PHE A 28 22.14 3.62 -0.24
CA PHE A 28 21.50 2.72 0.73
C PHE A 28 20.21 3.31 1.33
N LEU A 29 19.06 2.75 0.93
CA LEU A 29 17.79 3.23 1.47
C LEU A 29 17.78 3.02 2.98
N CYS A 30 18.15 1.80 3.39
CA CYS A 30 18.39 1.39 4.76
C CYS A 30 19.45 0.29 4.78
N GLY A 31 19.96 -0.04 5.97
CA GLY A 31 20.92 -1.14 6.13
C GLY A 31 22.37 -0.72 6.15
N GLU A 32 23.22 -1.71 6.34
CA GLU A 32 24.67 -1.52 6.47
C GLU A 32 25.33 -1.47 5.09
N ASP A 33 26.05 -0.38 4.84
CA ASP A 33 26.97 -0.31 3.71
C ASP A 33 28.22 -1.13 4.02
N LYS A 34 28.29 -2.33 3.43
CA LYS A 34 29.43 -3.23 3.58
C LYS A 34 30.77 -2.64 3.12
N PHE A 35 30.76 -1.54 2.35
CA PHE A 35 31.99 -0.87 1.92
C PHE A 35 32.50 0.14 2.96
N SER A 36 31.62 1.00 3.46
CA SER A 36 32.00 2.03 4.45
C SER A 36 31.85 1.59 5.91
N GLY A 37 31.11 0.52 6.18
CA GLY A 37 30.68 0.09 7.52
C GLY A 37 29.60 0.97 8.14
N HIS A 38 29.07 1.95 7.40
CA HIS A 38 28.05 2.86 7.91
C HIS A 38 26.67 2.19 7.90
N SER A 39 25.91 2.33 8.98
CA SER A 39 24.55 1.80 9.08
C SER A 39 23.52 2.89 8.82
N TYR A 40 22.58 2.59 7.92
CA TYR A 40 21.44 3.43 7.59
C TYR A 40 20.10 2.81 8.04
N GLU A 41 20.13 1.84 8.96
CA GLU A 41 18.94 1.14 9.45
C GLU A 41 17.89 2.10 10.06
N HIS A 42 18.32 3.19 10.69
CA HIS A 42 17.41 4.21 11.26
C HIS A 42 16.50 4.86 10.22
N ARG A 43 16.88 4.86 8.93
CA ARG A 43 16.05 5.41 7.85
C ARG A 43 14.75 4.62 7.65
N ARG A 44 14.66 3.36 8.11
CA ARG A 44 13.40 2.58 8.05
C ARG A 44 12.30 3.26 8.84
N GLN A 45 12.62 3.73 10.05
CA GLN A 45 11.65 4.43 10.88
C GLN A 45 11.20 5.73 10.23
N TRP A 46 12.11 6.48 9.59
CA TRP A 46 11.73 7.70 8.85
C TRP A 46 10.69 7.43 7.76
N ILE A 47 10.82 6.29 7.07
CA ILE A 47 9.87 5.88 6.03
C ILE A 47 8.52 5.53 6.64
N VAL A 48 8.50 4.73 7.72
CA VAL A 48 7.26 4.33 8.39
C VAL A 48 6.53 5.55 8.99
N ASP A 49 7.25 6.43 9.68
CA ASP A 49 6.69 7.66 10.25
C ASP A 49 6.07 8.53 9.16
N ARG A 50 6.80 8.74 8.06
CA ARG A 50 6.31 9.55 6.95
C ARG A 50 5.11 8.91 6.25
N LEU A 51 5.09 7.59 6.10
CA LEU A 51 3.92 6.88 5.56
C LEU A 51 2.68 7.13 6.43
N LYS A 52 2.81 6.98 7.75
CA LYS A 52 1.70 7.18 8.70
C LYS A 52 1.23 8.63 8.71
N GLU A 53 2.15 9.59 8.72
CA GLU A 53 1.84 11.02 8.60
C GLU A 53 1.05 11.31 7.32
N LEU A 54 1.49 10.79 6.17
CA LEU A 54 0.78 10.96 4.90
C LEU A 54 -0.61 10.31 4.93
N SER A 55 -0.76 9.13 5.51
CA SER A 55 -2.07 8.44 5.63
C SER A 55 -3.06 9.19 6.52
N ALA A 56 -2.57 9.99 7.48
CA ALA A 56 -3.41 10.82 8.34
C ALA A 56 -3.90 12.10 7.62
N VAL A 57 -3.21 12.52 6.56
CA VAL A 57 -3.51 13.76 5.82
C VAL A 57 -4.27 13.49 4.51
N PHE A 58 -3.86 12.46 3.77
CA PHE A 58 -4.46 12.08 2.49
C PHE A 58 -5.69 11.19 2.71
N ALA A 59 -6.60 11.19 1.75
CA ALA A 59 -7.66 10.20 1.68
C ALA A 59 -7.14 8.88 1.08
N ILE A 60 -6.00 8.39 1.58
CA ILE A 60 -5.34 7.18 1.10
C ILE A 60 -4.95 6.34 2.31
N ASP A 61 -5.52 5.14 2.39
CA ASP A 61 -5.26 4.19 3.47
C ASP A 61 -4.10 3.25 3.13
N ILE A 62 -3.35 2.82 4.14
CA ILE A 62 -2.27 1.84 3.98
C ILE A 62 -2.81 0.46 4.35
N CYS A 63 -2.96 -0.42 3.36
CA CYS A 63 -3.36 -1.81 3.60
C CYS A 63 -2.19 -2.64 4.13
N ALA A 64 -1.03 -2.53 3.49
CA ALA A 64 0.21 -3.21 3.85
C ALA A 64 1.45 -2.42 3.42
N TYR A 65 2.58 -2.66 4.08
CA TYR A 65 3.88 -2.13 3.67
C TYR A 65 5.03 -3.04 4.10
N ALA A 66 6.15 -2.95 3.39
CA ALA A 66 7.43 -3.51 3.79
C ALA A 66 8.56 -2.58 3.37
N VAL A 67 9.44 -2.23 4.32
CA VAL A 67 10.64 -1.42 4.05
C VAL A 67 11.84 -2.36 3.96
N LEU A 68 12.44 -2.48 2.78
CA LEU A 68 13.66 -3.28 2.54
C LEU A 68 14.91 -2.40 2.51
N SER A 69 16.09 -2.99 2.34
CA SER A 69 17.37 -2.26 2.35
C SER A 69 17.55 -1.30 1.16
N ASN A 70 16.88 -1.55 0.03
CA ASN A 70 17.03 -0.73 -1.18
C ASN A 70 15.70 -0.34 -1.84
N HIS A 71 14.57 -0.76 -1.32
CA HIS A 71 13.26 -0.37 -1.84
C HIS A 71 12.16 -0.47 -0.79
N THR A 72 11.04 0.20 -1.05
CA THR A 72 9.80 0.07 -0.28
C THR A 72 8.73 -0.59 -1.13
N HIS A 73 7.87 -1.35 -0.47
CA HIS A 73 6.60 -1.84 -1.00
C HIS A 73 5.46 -1.26 -0.17
N THR A 74 4.42 -0.73 -0.81
CA THR A 74 3.22 -0.22 -0.14
C THR A 74 1.98 -0.62 -0.90
N VAL A 75 1.00 -1.20 -0.21
CA VAL A 75 -0.34 -1.48 -0.73
C VAL A 75 -1.27 -0.41 -0.20
N LEU A 76 -1.84 0.37 -1.11
CA LEU A 76 -2.62 1.57 -0.81
C LEU A 76 -4.06 1.39 -1.29
N ARG A 77 -5.02 1.96 -0.56
CA ARG A 77 -6.42 2.14 -1.00
C ARG A 77 -6.71 3.63 -1.10
N VAL A 78 -7.18 4.07 -2.25
CA VAL A 78 -7.65 5.46 -2.45
C VAL A 78 -9.13 5.55 -2.10
N ASP A 79 -9.46 6.45 -1.18
CA ASP A 79 -10.83 6.76 -0.81
C ASP A 79 -11.22 8.13 -1.38
N LYS A 80 -11.59 8.14 -2.67
CA LYS A 80 -11.96 9.38 -3.37
C LYS A 80 -13.15 10.06 -2.73
N GLU A 81 -14.18 9.29 -2.36
CA GLU A 81 -15.42 9.82 -1.78
C GLU A 81 -15.13 10.52 -0.45
N ARG A 82 -14.28 9.95 0.42
CA ARG A 82 -13.82 10.62 1.65
C ARG A 82 -13.23 12.01 1.37
N ALA A 83 -12.48 12.18 0.29
CA ALA A 83 -11.92 13.48 -0.06
C ALA A 83 -12.96 14.45 -0.66
N LEU A 84 -14.00 13.94 -1.34
CA LEU A 84 -15.09 14.76 -1.87
C LEU A 84 -16.03 15.25 -0.76
N ASP A 85 -16.20 14.46 0.30
CA ASP A 85 -17.04 14.79 1.44
C ASP A 85 -16.45 15.86 2.36
N TRP A 86 -15.14 16.13 2.30
CA TRP A 86 -14.50 17.13 3.14
C TRP A 86 -15.03 18.54 2.88
N SER A 87 -15.17 19.34 3.93
CA SER A 87 -15.38 20.78 3.75
C SER A 87 -14.15 21.44 3.14
N ASP A 88 -14.33 22.60 2.50
CA ASP A 88 -13.22 23.41 1.99
C ASP A 88 -12.20 23.74 3.10
N LYS A 89 -12.70 24.05 4.30
CA LYS A 89 -11.88 24.28 5.49
C LYS A 89 -11.02 23.06 5.83
N GLU A 90 -11.61 21.87 5.81
CA GLU A 90 -10.91 20.61 6.12
C GLU A 90 -9.84 20.29 5.07
N VAL A 91 -10.10 20.55 3.78
CA VAL A 91 -9.09 20.43 2.72
C VAL A 91 -7.90 21.35 2.96
N ILE A 92 -8.16 22.61 3.33
CA ILE A 92 -7.11 23.59 3.64
C ILE A 92 -6.28 23.13 4.84
N GLU A 93 -6.95 22.74 5.93
CA GLU A 93 -6.29 22.28 7.16
C GLU A 93 -5.41 21.05 6.89
N ARG A 94 -5.89 20.08 6.11
CA ARG A 94 -5.11 18.89 5.71
C ARG A 94 -3.92 19.27 4.85
N TRP A 95 -4.14 20.07 3.81
CA TRP A 95 -3.07 20.50 2.91
C TRP A 95 -1.96 21.26 3.65
N ALA A 96 -2.34 22.11 4.60
CA ALA A 96 -1.44 22.92 5.42
C ALA A 96 -0.51 22.09 6.33
N LEU A 97 -0.88 20.85 6.68
CA LEU A 97 -0.02 19.96 7.48
C LEU A 97 1.25 19.55 6.73
N LEU A 98 1.25 19.58 5.39
CA LEU A 98 2.36 19.10 4.57
C LEU A 98 2.96 20.16 3.65
N TYR A 99 2.18 21.18 3.30
CA TYR A 99 2.54 22.18 2.30
C TYR A 99 2.12 23.57 2.78
N ASN A 100 2.87 24.59 2.38
CA ASN A 100 2.50 25.97 2.70
C ASN A 100 1.24 26.38 1.93
N ALA A 101 0.26 26.91 2.65
CA ALA A 101 -0.93 27.50 2.05
C ALA A 101 -0.62 28.87 1.42
N ASN A 102 -1.33 29.22 0.35
CA ASN A 102 -1.29 30.53 -0.28
C ASN A 102 -1.79 31.61 0.72
N PRO A 103 -1.16 32.80 0.81
CA PRO A 103 -1.65 33.90 1.66
C PRO A 103 -3.12 34.26 1.45
N LEU A 104 -3.65 34.12 0.23
CA LEU A 104 -5.08 34.33 -0.05
C LEU A 104 -5.98 33.36 0.72
N VAL A 105 -5.53 32.11 0.89
CA VAL A 105 -6.27 31.09 1.64
C VAL A 105 -6.23 31.38 3.14
N SER A 106 -5.13 31.97 3.64
CA SER A 106 -5.06 32.42 5.04
C SER A 106 -6.09 33.52 5.32
N ARG A 107 -6.25 34.48 4.39
CA ARG A 107 -7.29 35.52 4.45
C ARG A 107 -8.71 34.93 4.40
N PHE A 108 -8.92 33.96 3.50
CA PHE A 108 -10.19 33.24 3.41
C PHE A 108 -10.56 32.55 4.72
N MET A 109 -9.60 31.84 5.34
CA MET A 109 -9.78 31.19 6.64
C MET A 109 -10.01 32.17 7.79
N GLY A 110 -9.44 33.39 7.69
CA GLY A 110 -9.64 34.48 8.64
C GLY A 110 -10.99 35.19 8.53
N GLY A 111 -11.77 34.92 7.47
CA GLY A 111 -13.04 35.60 7.21
C GLY A 111 -12.89 37.03 6.68
N ASP A 112 -11.72 37.36 6.10
CA ASP A 112 -11.46 38.68 5.55
C ASP A 112 -12.42 39.04 4.40
N SER A 113 -12.64 40.34 4.18
CA SER A 113 -13.31 40.80 2.96
C SER A 113 -12.47 40.46 1.73
N MET A 114 -13.08 39.77 0.77
CA MET A 114 -12.47 39.34 -0.49
C MET A 114 -13.28 39.83 -1.68
N THR A 115 -12.61 40.11 -2.78
CA THR A 115 -13.23 40.34 -4.10
C THR A 115 -13.76 39.01 -4.67
N ALA A 116 -14.59 39.09 -5.71
CA ALA A 116 -15.06 37.89 -6.41
C ALA A 116 -13.90 37.09 -7.01
N ALA A 117 -12.95 37.77 -7.66
CA ALA A 117 -11.77 37.12 -8.26
C ALA A 117 -10.87 36.43 -7.21
N GLU A 118 -10.70 37.03 -6.02
CA GLU A 118 -9.94 36.38 -4.93
C GLU A 118 -10.66 35.13 -4.40
N ARG A 119 -11.99 35.16 -4.30
CA ARG A 119 -12.78 33.96 -3.91
C ARG A 119 -12.66 32.86 -4.95
N ASP A 120 -12.76 33.21 -6.23
CA ASP A 120 -12.64 32.24 -7.32
C ASP A 120 -11.24 31.59 -7.34
N ALA A 121 -10.19 32.38 -7.11
CA ALA A 121 -8.82 31.87 -7.02
C ALA A 121 -8.65 30.91 -5.83
N VAL A 122 -9.20 31.24 -4.66
CA VAL A 122 -9.17 30.35 -3.49
C VAL A 122 -9.95 29.07 -3.74
N SER A 123 -11.16 29.15 -4.31
CA SER A 123 -11.95 27.97 -4.66
C SER A 123 -11.21 27.05 -5.63
N HIS A 124 -10.52 27.62 -6.62
CA HIS A 124 -9.69 26.85 -7.56
C HIS A 124 -8.50 26.15 -6.87
N ASP A 125 -7.82 26.84 -5.95
CA ASP A 125 -6.73 26.26 -5.16
C ASP A 125 -7.24 25.10 -4.29
N ILE A 126 -8.38 25.27 -3.62
CA ILE A 126 -9.00 24.24 -2.76
C ILE A 126 -9.38 23.01 -3.57
N GLU A 127 -10.04 23.17 -4.72
CA GLU A 127 -10.41 22.04 -5.58
C GLU A 127 -9.17 21.31 -6.11
N THR A 128 -8.13 22.08 -6.45
CA THR A 128 -6.83 21.51 -6.82
C THR A 128 -6.25 20.68 -5.66
N TRP A 129 -6.26 21.19 -4.42
CA TRP A 129 -5.72 20.46 -3.27
C TRP A 129 -6.55 19.23 -2.94
N ARG A 130 -7.88 19.32 -3.00
CA ARG A 130 -8.81 18.20 -2.83
C ARG A 130 -8.47 17.07 -3.79
N SER A 131 -8.30 17.38 -5.09
CA SER A 131 -7.92 16.39 -6.10
C SER A 131 -6.57 15.72 -5.80
N ARG A 132 -5.62 16.46 -5.21
CA ARG A 132 -4.28 15.95 -4.86
C ARG A 132 -4.30 15.09 -3.62
N LEU A 133 -5.18 15.36 -2.65
CA LEU A 133 -5.26 14.62 -1.39
C LEU A 133 -5.80 13.19 -1.55
N TYR A 134 -6.36 12.83 -2.71
CA TYR A 134 -6.64 11.43 -3.08
C TYR A 134 -5.79 10.94 -4.27
N ASP A 135 -4.74 11.66 -4.66
CA ASP A 135 -3.85 11.26 -5.76
C ASP A 135 -2.62 10.48 -5.26
N ILE A 136 -2.49 9.23 -5.71
CA ILE A 136 -1.38 8.34 -5.36
C ILE A 136 -0.02 8.93 -5.74
N SER A 137 0.07 9.67 -6.85
CA SER A 137 1.34 10.29 -7.25
C SER A 137 1.75 11.40 -6.30
N TRP A 138 0.79 12.16 -5.76
CA TRP A 138 1.04 13.15 -4.70
C TRP A 138 1.40 12.50 -3.37
N PHE A 139 0.73 11.42 -3.00
CA PHE A 139 1.09 10.63 -1.82
C PHE A 139 2.54 10.10 -1.91
N MET A 140 2.85 9.40 -2.99
CA MET A 140 4.19 8.85 -3.22
C MET A 140 5.25 9.93 -3.42
N ARG A 141 4.88 11.11 -3.94
CA ARG A 141 5.78 12.27 -3.96
C ARG A 141 6.07 12.74 -2.53
N GLY A 142 5.04 12.89 -1.70
CA GLY A 142 5.19 13.29 -0.30
C GLY A 142 6.10 12.36 0.50
N LEU A 143 6.10 11.06 0.17
CA LEU A 143 7.02 10.08 0.73
C LEU A 143 8.43 10.22 0.14
N ASN A 144 8.54 10.04 -1.18
CA ASN A 144 9.84 9.91 -1.85
C ASN A 144 10.65 11.21 -1.78
N GLU A 145 10.01 12.36 -1.95
CA GLU A 145 10.70 13.66 -1.89
C GLU A 145 11.23 13.95 -0.48
N HIS A 146 10.42 13.67 0.55
CA HIS A 146 10.82 13.85 1.95
C HIS A 146 12.05 12.98 2.30
N ILE A 147 11.97 11.68 2.00
CA ILE A 147 13.06 10.74 2.29
C ILE A 147 14.31 11.08 1.48
N ALA A 148 14.19 11.44 0.20
CA ALA A 148 15.33 11.82 -0.62
C ALA A 148 16.03 13.08 -0.09
N ARG A 149 15.27 14.10 0.32
CA ARG A 149 15.84 15.34 0.91
C ARG A 149 16.58 15.04 2.20
N LYS A 150 15.96 14.27 3.10
CA LYS A 150 16.54 13.92 4.40
C LYS A 150 17.80 13.06 4.27
N ALA A 151 17.77 12.06 3.40
CA ALA A 151 18.92 11.20 3.12
C ALA A 151 20.07 11.96 2.44
N ASN A 152 19.78 12.76 1.40
CA ASN A 152 20.81 13.57 0.74
C ASN A 152 21.45 14.58 1.70
N GLN A 153 20.66 15.17 2.60
CA GLN A 153 21.17 16.07 3.64
C GLN A 153 22.08 15.33 4.63
N GLU A 154 21.68 14.15 5.10
CA GLU A 154 22.49 13.30 5.99
C GLU A 154 23.80 12.87 5.30
N ASP A 155 23.73 12.50 4.03
CA ASP A 155 24.87 12.06 3.22
C ASP A 155 25.76 13.22 2.74
N GLY A 156 25.38 14.47 3.01
CA GLY A 156 26.11 15.67 2.57
C GLY A 156 26.25 15.76 1.04
N CYS A 157 25.30 15.19 0.29
CA CYS A 157 25.39 15.07 -1.16
C CYS A 157 24.18 15.69 -1.88
N THR A 158 24.35 15.93 -3.18
CA THR A 158 23.28 16.40 -4.06
C THR A 158 23.06 15.40 -5.18
N GLY A 159 21.82 15.22 -5.60
CA GLY A 159 21.49 14.41 -6.77
C GLY A 159 20.32 13.47 -6.54
N ARG A 160 20.26 12.45 -7.40
CA ARG A 160 19.12 11.53 -7.48
C ARG A 160 19.25 10.42 -6.45
N PHE A 161 18.32 10.39 -5.49
CA PHE A 161 18.23 9.33 -4.49
C PHE A 161 17.46 8.09 -4.98
N TRP A 162 16.38 8.28 -5.74
CA TRP A 162 15.54 7.20 -6.26
C TRP A 162 15.91 6.81 -7.71
N GLU A 163 15.97 5.52 -8.04
CA GLU A 163 16.21 5.03 -9.42
C GLU A 163 15.26 5.64 -10.43
N GLY A 164 14.09 6.06 -9.98
CA GLY A 164 13.24 7.02 -10.69
C GLY A 164 11.87 7.14 -10.09
N LYS A 165 10.91 7.28 -10.99
CA LYS A 165 9.49 7.26 -10.68
C LYS A 165 9.14 5.93 -10.00
N PHE A 166 8.38 5.98 -8.90
CA PHE A 166 7.78 4.79 -8.28
C PHE A 166 6.98 4.00 -9.34
N LYS A 167 6.99 2.68 -9.23
CA LYS A 167 6.15 1.78 -10.01
C LYS A 167 4.80 1.62 -9.31
N SER A 168 3.72 1.47 -10.08
CA SER A 168 2.39 1.17 -9.56
C SER A 168 1.76 0.01 -10.32
N GLN A 169 1.03 -0.85 -9.60
CA GLN A 169 0.24 -1.94 -10.16
C GLN A 169 -1.19 -1.83 -9.60
N ALA A 170 -2.20 -1.84 -10.46
CA ALA A 170 -3.61 -1.87 -10.06
C ALA A 170 -3.99 -3.26 -9.54
N LEU A 171 -4.69 -3.33 -8.40
CA LEU A 171 -5.17 -4.59 -7.81
C LEU A 171 -6.68 -4.66 -8.04
N LEU A 172 -7.10 -5.47 -9.01
CA LEU A 172 -8.43 -5.36 -9.63
C LEU A 172 -9.54 -6.17 -8.93
N ASP A 173 -9.17 -6.97 -7.94
CA ASP A 173 -10.09 -7.74 -7.12
C ASP A 173 -9.47 -8.07 -5.75
N GLU A 174 -10.31 -8.61 -4.86
CA GLU A 174 -9.94 -8.96 -3.49
C GLU A 174 -8.80 -9.99 -3.44
N ALA A 175 -8.80 -10.96 -4.36
CA ALA A 175 -7.71 -11.93 -4.49
C ALA A 175 -6.37 -11.25 -4.80
N ALA A 176 -6.36 -10.27 -5.71
CA ALA A 176 -5.17 -9.50 -6.05
C ALA A 176 -4.67 -8.67 -4.86
N VAL A 177 -5.59 -8.07 -4.10
CA VAL A 177 -5.25 -7.34 -2.87
C VAL A 177 -4.59 -8.27 -1.86
N LEU A 178 -5.21 -9.41 -1.54
CA LEU A 178 -4.69 -10.34 -0.55
C LEU A 178 -3.37 -10.99 -0.98
N THR A 179 -3.25 -11.36 -2.26
CA THR A 179 -2.00 -11.89 -2.84
C THR A 179 -0.89 -10.86 -2.70
N CYS A 180 -1.17 -9.60 -3.03
CA CYS A 180 -0.19 -8.53 -2.94
C CYS A 180 0.23 -8.26 -1.50
N MET A 181 -0.73 -8.17 -0.56
CA MET A 181 -0.42 -7.98 0.85
C MET A 181 0.48 -9.11 1.36
N SER A 182 0.08 -10.37 1.14
CA SER A 182 0.88 -11.54 1.51
C SER A 182 2.28 -11.52 0.89
N TYR A 183 2.40 -11.13 -0.38
CA TYR A 183 3.69 -10.95 -1.05
C TYR A 183 4.57 -9.87 -0.41
N VAL A 184 3.98 -8.73 -0.04
CA VAL A 184 4.67 -7.60 0.58
C VAL A 184 5.15 -7.96 1.98
N ASP A 185 4.26 -8.52 2.80
CA ASP A 185 4.56 -8.89 4.18
C ASP A 185 5.57 -10.05 4.28
N LEU A 186 5.60 -10.96 3.30
CA LEU A 186 6.62 -12.01 3.22
C LEU A 186 7.93 -11.56 2.56
N ASN A 187 8.04 -10.31 2.09
CA ASN A 187 9.20 -9.86 1.32
C ASN A 187 10.50 -9.88 2.14
N PRO A 188 10.54 -9.39 3.40
CA PRO A 188 11.75 -9.48 4.21
C PRO A 188 12.18 -10.92 4.51
N VAL A 189 11.23 -11.83 4.73
CA VAL A 189 11.52 -13.27 4.93
C VAL A 189 12.16 -13.86 3.68
N ARG A 190 11.59 -13.57 2.50
CA ARG A 190 12.13 -14.01 1.21
C ARG A 190 13.50 -13.41 0.88
N ALA A 191 13.75 -12.18 1.33
CA ALA A 191 15.02 -11.51 1.17
C ALA A 191 16.10 -12.00 2.15
N GLY A 192 15.75 -12.92 3.08
CA GLY A 192 16.64 -13.40 4.14
C GLY A 192 16.95 -12.34 5.20
N MET A 193 16.11 -11.30 5.32
CA MET A 193 16.23 -10.24 6.33
C MET A 193 15.57 -10.63 7.65
N ALA A 194 14.63 -11.57 7.63
CA ALA A 194 13.92 -12.08 8.80
C ALA A 194 13.63 -13.58 8.62
N GLU A 195 13.48 -14.31 9.73
CA GLU A 195 13.13 -15.73 9.68
C GLU A 195 11.63 -15.97 9.55
N THR A 196 10.83 -15.06 10.11
CA THR A 196 9.36 -15.17 10.18
C THR A 196 8.68 -13.80 10.03
N PRO A 197 7.38 -13.73 9.69
CA PRO A 197 6.64 -12.45 9.67
C PRO A 197 6.69 -11.69 11.00
N GLU A 198 6.64 -12.40 12.13
CA GLU A 198 6.72 -11.84 13.48
C GLU A 198 8.04 -11.14 13.79
N THR A 199 9.12 -11.55 13.12
CA THR A 199 10.47 -11.01 13.29
C THR A 199 10.88 -10.09 12.14
N SER A 200 9.92 -9.75 11.26
CA SER A 200 10.15 -8.88 10.11
C SER A 200 9.85 -7.42 10.44
N ASP A 201 10.77 -6.78 11.14
CA ASP A 201 10.65 -5.38 11.54
C ASP A 201 10.34 -4.46 10.36
N PHE A 202 9.60 -3.38 10.63
CA PHE A 202 9.19 -2.39 9.62
C PHE A 202 8.34 -2.99 8.48
N THR A 203 7.46 -3.94 8.84
CA THR A 203 6.37 -4.44 7.99
C THR A 203 5.02 -4.23 8.66
N SER A 204 3.96 -4.18 7.85
CA SER A 204 2.60 -4.12 8.37
C SER A 204 2.19 -5.37 9.14
N ILE A 205 2.59 -6.57 8.71
CA ILE A 205 2.23 -7.81 9.40
C ILE A 205 2.84 -7.87 10.80
N GLN A 206 4.11 -7.47 10.95
CA GLN A 206 4.79 -7.43 12.24
C GLN A 206 4.08 -6.44 13.16
N GLU A 207 3.79 -5.22 12.70
CA GLU A 207 3.10 -4.21 13.51
C GLU A 207 1.69 -4.66 13.96
N ARG A 208 0.94 -5.30 13.06
CA ARG A 208 -0.38 -5.86 13.38
C ARG A 208 -0.30 -6.97 14.42
N ILE A 209 0.67 -7.89 14.29
CA ILE A 209 0.89 -8.98 15.24
C ILE A 209 1.28 -8.43 16.62
N GLU A 210 2.17 -7.44 16.67
CA GLU A 210 2.58 -6.82 17.93
C GLU A 210 1.43 -6.10 18.62
N THR A 211 0.64 -5.32 17.86
CA THR A 211 -0.53 -4.63 18.39
C THR A 211 -1.54 -5.61 18.98
N TYR A 212 -1.79 -6.72 18.28
CA TYR A 212 -2.64 -7.80 18.77
C TYR A 212 -2.08 -8.50 20.03
N ARG A 213 -0.77 -8.74 20.09
CA ARG A 213 -0.11 -9.32 21.28
C ARG A 213 -0.21 -8.39 22.48
N LEU A 214 0.05 -7.09 22.29
CA LEU A 214 -0.01 -6.09 23.35
C LEU A 214 -1.44 -5.91 23.86
N SER A 215 -2.43 -5.90 22.98
CA SER A 215 -3.84 -5.81 23.39
C SER A 215 -4.30 -7.02 24.19
N ASN A 216 -3.89 -8.23 23.81
CA ASN A 216 -4.24 -9.46 24.51
C ASN A 216 -3.54 -9.57 25.88
N LYS A 217 -2.31 -9.06 26.01
CA LYS A 217 -1.63 -8.97 27.30
C LYS A 217 -2.31 -7.96 28.24
N ALA A 218 -2.76 -6.82 27.70
CA ALA A 218 -3.42 -5.78 28.48
C ALA A 218 -4.85 -6.16 28.90
N LYS A 219 -5.50 -7.07 28.18
CA LYS A 219 -6.89 -7.49 28.40
C LYS A 219 -6.92 -8.98 28.73
N GLN A 220 -7.04 -9.34 30.01
CA GLN A 220 -7.48 -10.68 30.39
C GLN A 220 -8.90 -10.90 29.83
N ALA A 221 -8.97 -11.59 28.68
CA ALA A 221 -10.14 -12.21 28.05
C ALA A 221 -11.48 -11.45 28.13
N LYS A 222 -11.76 -10.57 27.15
CA LYS A 222 -13.14 -10.30 26.73
C LYS A 222 -13.33 -10.81 25.29
N PRO A 223 -14.22 -11.78 25.04
CA PRO A 223 -14.36 -12.43 23.73
C PRO A 223 -14.87 -11.51 22.60
N ASP A 224 -15.61 -10.44 22.92
CA ASP A 224 -16.40 -9.68 21.93
C ASP A 224 -15.77 -8.34 21.49
N GLN A 225 -14.45 -8.16 21.64
CA GLN A 225 -13.82 -6.92 21.21
C GLN A 225 -13.24 -7.01 19.79
N ALA A 226 -13.52 -5.98 18.99
CA ALA A 226 -12.94 -5.81 17.66
C ALA A 226 -11.41 -5.92 17.73
N ILE A 227 -10.85 -6.59 16.73
CA ILE A 227 -9.41 -6.82 16.60
C ILE A 227 -8.71 -5.45 16.51
N PRO A 228 -7.75 -5.15 17.39
CA PRO A 228 -7.11 -3.84 17.40
C PRO A 228 -6.26 -3.69 16.15
N THR A 229 -6.34 -2.49 15.56
CA THR A 229 -5.59 -2.13 14.35
C THR A 229 -4.52 -1.10 14.71
N PRO A 230 -3.28 -1.26 14.23
CA PRO A 230 -2.23 -0.26 14.46
C PRO A 230 -2.56 1.09 13.83
N THR A 231 -2.13 2.18 14.45
CA THR A 231 -2.37 3.53 13.94
C THR A 231 -1.76 3.73 12.56
N GLY A 232 -2.55 4.25 11.62
CA GLY A 232 -2.14 4.51 10.23
C GLY A 232 -2.27 3.32 9.28
N LEU A 233 -2.68 2.15 9.78
CA LEU A 233 -3.03 0.99 8.94
C LEU A 233 -4.55 0.86 8.80
N MET A 234 -4.98 0.44 7.62
CA MET A 234 -6.38 0.12 7.35
C MET A 234 -6.81 -1.08 8.20
N PRO A 235 -7.97 -1.03 8.88
CA PRO A 235 -8.48 -2.15 9.64
C PRO A 235 -8.93 -3.29 8.72
N PHE A 236 -8.93 -4.51 9.27
CA PHE A 236 -9.62 -5.63 8.65
C PHE A 236 -11.10 -5.56 9.02
N ALA A 237 -11.97 -5.61 8.02
CA ALA A 237 -13.41 -5.54 8.17
C ALA A 237 -14.12 -6.78 7.59
N GLY A 238 -13.47 -7.95 7.56
CA GLY A 238 -14.16 -9.21 7.27
C GLY A 238 -14.78 -9.86 8.51
N GLY A 239 -15.49 -10.97 8.29
CA GLY A 239 -16.18 -11.69 9.37
C GLY A 239 -17.29 -10.84 10.00
N GLU A 240 -17.30 -10.73 11.34
CA GLU A 240 -18.34 -10.01 12.09
C GLU A 240 -18.37 -8.49 11.86
N GLN A 241 -17.32 -7.93 11.25
CA GLN A 241 -17.20 -6.51 10.91
C GLN A 241 -17.61 -6.20 9.46
N MET A 242 -17.98 -7.22 8.68
CA MET A 242 -18.31 -7.07 7.26
C MET A 242 -19.51 -6.13 7.07
N GLY A 243 -19.28 -5.05 6.31
CA GLY A 243 -20.29 -4.04 5.99
C GLY A 243 -20.56 -3.00 7.08
N LYS A 244 -19.87 -3.06 8.24
CA LYS A 244 -20.04 -2.07 9.33
C LYS A 244 -19.15 -0.85 9.16
N GLU A 245 -17.90 -1.04 8.75
CA GLU A 245 -16.93 0.04 8.54
C GLU A 245 -16.08 -0.23 7.28
N PRO A 246 -15.54 0.82 6.64
CA PRO A 246 -14.58 0.66 5.55
C PRO A 246 -13.32 -0.06 6.05
N GLY A 247 -12.97 -1.20 5.43
CA GLY A 247 -11.82 -2.00 5.82
C GLY A 247 -11.38 -2.96 4.73
N ILE A 248 -10.25 -3.62 4.95
CA ILE A 248 -9.81 -4.75 4.13
C ILE A 248 -10.87 -5.86 4.27
N PRO A 249 -11.48 -6.36 3.20
CA PRO A 249 -12.68 -7.21 3.25
C PRO A 249 -12.37 -8.68 3.63
N PHE A 250 -11.49 -8.88 4.61
CA PHE A 250 -11.04 -10.18 5.09
C PHE A 250 -10.97 -10.19 6.61
N SER A 251 -11.10 -11.37 7.20
CA SER A 251 -10.77 -11.55 8.62
C SER A 251 -9.27 -11.39 8.82
N PHE A 252 -8.87 -10.69 9.88
CA PHE A 252 -7.46 -10.61 10.25
C PHE A 252 -6.87 -12.00 10.54
N TYR A 253 -7.65 -12.90 11.16
CA TYR A 253 -7.22 -14.25 11.49
C TYR A 253 -6.94 -15.08 10.23
N ASP A 254 -7.88 -15.08 9.28
CA ASP A 254 -7.74 -15.81 8.02
C ASP A 254 -6.54 -15.28 7.23
N TYR A 255 -6.33 -13.96 7.23
CA TYR A 255 -5.16 -13.35 6.59
C TYR A 255 -3.83 -13.78 7.24
N LEU A 256 -3.75 -13.85 8.58
CA LEU A 256 -2.56 -14.34 9.28
C LEU A 256 -2.28 -15.81 8.95
N GLN A 257 -3.29 -16.68 9.01
CA GLN A 257 -3.15 -18.10 8.70
C GLN A 257 -2.70 -18.30 7.25
N LEU A 258 -3.33 -17.60 6.31
CA LEU A 258 -2.97 -17.67 4.91
C LEU A 258 -1.53 -17.20 4.69
N THR A 259 -1.10 -16.10 5.32
CA THR A 259 0.25 -15.57 5.16
C THR A 259 1.31 -16.48 5.78
N ASP A 260 1.08 -17.01 6.98
CA ASP A 260 1.98 -17.97 7.63
C ASP A 260 2.14 -19.25 6.81
N TRP A 261 1.03 -19.87 6.39
CA TRP A 261 1.06 -21.04 5.53
C TRP A 261 1.78 -20.76 4.21
N THR A 262 1.50 -19.62 3.57
CA THR A 262 2.18 -19.20 2.34
C THR A 262 3.69 -19.09 2.55
N GLY A 263 4.12 -18.46 3.64
CA GLY A 263 5.54 -18.34 4.00
C GLY A 263 6.22 -19.70 4.16
N ARG A 264 5.61 -20.62 4.92
CA ARG A 264 6.12 -21.98 5.15
C ARG A 264 6.19 -22.81 3.87
N ALA A 265 5.11 -22.80 3.08
CA ALA A 265 5.03 -23.55 1.83
C ALA A 265 6.06 -23.07 0.80
N ILE A 266 6.38 -21.77 0.76
CA ILE A 266 7.43 -21.24 -0.11
C ILE A 266 8.83 -21.65 0.37
N ARG A 267 9.09 -21.61 1.69
CA ARG A 267 10.41 -21.90 2.25
C ARG A 267 10.79 -23.37 2.19
N ASP A 268 9.85 -24.24 2.55
CA ASP A 268 10.14 -25.67 2.72
C ASP A 268 10.01 -26.45 1.38
N ASP A 269 9.73 -25.75 0.27
CA ASP A 269 9.39 -26.25 -1.08
C ASP A 269 8.39 -27.43 -1.06
N LYS A 270 7.56 -27.44 -0.02
CA LYS A 270 6.48 -28.40 0.20
C LYS A 270 5.18 -27.66 -0.01
N GLY A 271 4.60 -27.82 -1.19
CA GLY A 271 3.17 -27.55 -1.44
C GLY A 271 2.31 -28.58 -0.71
N GLY A 272 2.40 -28.62 0.62
CA GLY A 272 1.73 -29.61 1.46
C GLY A 272 0.20 -29.50 1.42
N ALA A 273 -0.46 -30.47 2.07
CA ALA A 273 -1.92 -30.48 2.20
C ALA A 273 -2.44 -29.17 2.80
N ILE A 274 -3.54 -28.65 2.24
CA ILE A 274 -4.20 -27.43 2.70
C ILE A 274 -4.59 -27.61 4.16
N PRO A 275 -4.17 -26.73 5.07
CA PRO A 275 -4.72 -26.69 6.42
C PRO A 275 -6.25 -26.45 6.31
N GLY A 276 -7.06 -27.27 6.99
CA GLY A 276 -8.52 -27.23 6.86
C GLY A 276 -9.15 -25.89 7.26
N ASP A 277 -8.43 -25.11 8.06
CA ASP A 277 -8.72 -23.74 8.48
C ASP A 277 -8.45 -22.67 7.40
N ILE A 278 -7.62 -22.96 6.38
CA ILE A 278 -7.27 -22.03 5.29
C ILE A 278 -8.11 -22.25 4.03
N ALA A 279 -8.65 -23.46 3.84
CA ALA A 279 -9.51 -23.78 2.70
C ALA A 279 -10.67 -22.76 2.49
N PRO A 280 -11.39 -22.30 3.53
CA PRO A 280 -12.51 -21.37 3.36
C PRO A 280 -12.14 -20.03 2.70
N ILE A 281 -10.99 -19.43 3.04
CA ILE A 281 -10.58 -18.16 2.44
C ILE A 281 -10.18 -18.33 0.97
N LEU A 282 -9.52 -19.44 0.61
CA LEU A 282 -9.17 -19.73 -0.79
C LEU A 282 -10.39 -20.08 -1.64
N GLU A 283 -11.38 -20.78 -1.06
CA GLU A 283 -12.67 -21.06 -1.70
C GLU A 283 -13.47 -19.78 -1.96
N CYS A 284 -13.52 -18.86 -0.98
CA CYS A 284 -14.14 -17.55 -1.14
C CYS A 284 -13.53 -16.76 -2.31
N LEU A 285 -12.20 -16.81 -2.43
CA LEU A 285 -11.45 -16.20 -3.53
C LEU A 285 -11.56 -16.95 -4.86
N LYS A 286 -12.09 -18.19 -4.85
CA LYS A 286 -12.15 -19.10 -6.00
C LYS A 286 -10.77 -19.38 -6.61
N ILE A 287 -9.76 -19.56 -5.75
CA ILE A 287 -8.36 -19.82 -6.14
C ILE A 287 -7.90 -21.14 -5.55
N SER A 288 -7.24 -21.98 -6.36
CA SER A 288 -6.62 -23.20 -5.83
C SER A 288 -5.34 -22.87 -5.05
N PRO A 289 -4.98 -23.66 -4.02
CA PRO A 289 -3.76 -23.44 -3.24
C PRO A 289 -2.49 -23.40 -4.09
N ASP A 290 -2.37 -24.27 -5.09
CA ASP A 290 -1.22 -24.28 -5.99
C ASP A 290 -1.14 -23.00 -6.82
N ALA A 291 -2.28 -22.53 -7.34
CA ALA A 291 -2.35 -21.27 -8.06
C ALA A 291 -2.01 -20.09 -7.15
N TRP A 292 -2.49 -20.11 -5.90
CA TRP A 292 -2.15 -19.12 -4.88
C TRP A 292 -0.64 -19.06 -4.60
N LEU A 293 0.00 -20.19 -4.32
CA LEU A 293 1.44 -20.25 -4.04
C LEU A 293 2.25 -19.79 -5.25
N ASP A 294 1.85 -20.19 -6.46
CA ASP A 294 2.49 -19.75 -7.70
C ASP A 294 2.34 -18.23 -7.91
N ASN A 295 1.17 -17.65 -7.59
CA ASN A 295 0.91 -16.20 -7.63
C ASN A 295 1.86 -15.45 -6.69
N VAL A 296 1.93 -15.83 -5.42
CA VAL A 296 2.75 -15.13 -4.41
C VAL A 296 4.24 -15.30 -4.71
N ARG A 297 4.67 -16.52 -5.08
CA ARG A 297 6.08 -16.82 -5.41
C ARG A 297 6.56 -15.97 -6.59
N ASN A 298 5.74 -15.82 -7.63
CA ASN A 298 6.13 -15.17 -8.89
C ASN A 298 5.61 -13.74 -9.08
N TYR A 299 5.03 -13.14 -8.04
CA TYR A 299 4.35 -11.84 -8.11
C TYR A 299 5.20 -10.75 -8.81
N GLY A 300 6.45 -10.58 -8.39
CA GLY A 300 7.35 -9.53 -8.92
C GLY A 300 7.81 -9.71 -10.37
N HIS A 301 7.66 -10.91 -10.95
CA HIS A 301 8.12 -11.22 -12.31
C HIS A 301 6.97 -11.27 -13.34
N ARG A 302 5.77 -11.64 -12.90
CA ARG A 302 4.64 -11.93 -13.80
C ARG A 302 3.68 -10.77 -13.98
N TYR A 303 3.54 -9.92 -12.95
CA TYR A 303 2.64 -8.77 -13.01
C TYR A 303 3.41 -7.50 -13.30
N TYR A 304 3.03 -6.79 -14.37
CA TYR A 304 3.71 -5.54 -14.75
C TYR A 304 2.87 -4.29 -14.48
N ARG A 305 1.55 -4.34 -14.67
CA ARG A 305 0.65 -3.16 -14.55
C ARG A 305 -0.63 -3.40 -13.76
N ALA A 306 -1.16 -4.61 -13.79
CA ALA A 306 -2.37 -4.96 -13.07
C ALA A 306 -2.30 -6.41 -12.60
N VAL A 307 -3.00 -6.68 -11.51
CA VAL A 307 -3.16 -8.00 -10.89
C VAL A 307 -4.64 -8.23 -10.65
N GLY A 308 -5.13 -9.42 -10.96
CA GLY A 308 -6.52 -9.80 -10.80
C GLY A 308 -6.95 -10.85 -11.81
N ALA A 309 -8.21 -11.25 -11.71
CA ALA A 309 -8.85 -12.19 -12.61
C ALA A 309 -8.72 -11.73 -14.06
N MET A 310 -8.59 -12.70 -14.97
CA MET A 310 -8.37 -12.44 -16.41
C MET A 310 -9.40 -11.47 -16.99
N GLU A 311 -10.68 -11.65 -16.67
CA GLU A 311 -11.75 -10.79 -17.18
C GLU A 311 -11.63 -9.35 -16.67
N LYS A 312 -11.21 -9.17 -15.42
CA LYS A 312 -10.92 -7.85 -14.86
C LYS A 312 -9.71 -7.19 -15.54
N ILE A 313 -8.64 -7.94 -15.78
CA ILE A 313 -7.47 -7.42 -16.51
C ILE A 313 -7.84 -7.01 -17.94
N LYS A 314 -8.65 -7.81 -18.65
CA LYS A 314 -9.15 -7.45 -19.99
C LYS A 314 -10.00 -6.19 -19.95
N HIS A 315 -10.92 -6.08 -19.00
CA HIS A 315 -11.75 -4.90 -18.80
C HIS A 315 -10.91 -3.65 -18.54
N TYR A 316 -9.99 -3.73 -17.58
CA TYR A 316 -9.03 -2.69 -17.24
C TYR A 316 -8.19 -2.25 -18.46
N SER A 317 -7.71 -3.21 -19.26
CA SER A 317 -6.97 -2.91 -20.50
C SER A 317 -7.81 -2.10 -21.48
N LYS A 318 -9.07 -2.47 -21.65
CA LYS A 318 -10.00 -1.81 -22.56
C LYS A 318 -10.33 -0.40 -22.06
N ALA A 319 -10.59 -0.23 -20.77
CA ALA A 319 -10.85 1.06 -20.14
C ALA A 319 -9.66 2.04 -20.33
N LEU A 320 -8.43 1.53 -20.27
CA LEU A 320 -7.21 2.32 -20.53
C LEU A 320 -6.87 2.51 -22.03
N GLY A 321 -7.72 2.06 -22.95
CA GLY A 321 -7.47 2.12 -24.39
C GLY A 321 -6.23 1.32 -24.83
N GLN A 322 -5.93 0.21 -24.16
CA GLN A 322 -4.76 -0.64 -24.43
C GLN A 322 -5.17 -1.98 -25.06
N HIS A 323 -4.54 -2.32 -26.19
CA HIS A 323 -4.76 -3.59 -26.89
C HIS A 323 -3.83 -4.73 -26.42
N TRP A 324 -2.82 -4.45 -25.58
CA TRP A 324 -1.86 -5.45 -25.09
C TRP A 324 -1.37 -5.17 -23.67
N LEU A 325 -1.38 -6.21 -22.83
CA LEU A 325 -0.78 -6.23 -21.49
C LEU A 325 0.26 -7.35 -21.41
N CYS A 326 1.44 -7.03 -20.88
CA CYS A 326 2.45 -8.02 -20.56
C CYS A 326 1.97 -8.84 -19.35
N GLY A 327 2.01 -10.18 -19.43
CA GLY A 327 1.59 -11.09 -18.35
C GLY A 327 0.28 -11.85 -18.58
N VAL A 328 -0.46 -11.58 -19.67
CA VAL A 328 -1.76 -12.22 -19.96
C VAL A 328 -1.70 -13.76 -19.96
N LYS A 329 -0.63 -14.37 -20.50
CA LYS A 329 -0.48 -15.85 -20.46
C LYS A 329 -0.30 -16.43 -19.06
N ALA A 330 0.37 -15.71 -18.15
CA ALA A 330 0.53 -16.16 -16.77
C ALA A 330 -0.82 -16.15 -16.04
N VAL A 331 -1.61 -15.08 -16.23
CA VAL A 331 -2.94 -14.95 -15.62
C VAL A 331 -3.94 -15.99 -16.17
N GLN A 332 -3.80 -16.42 -17.44
CA GLN A 332 -4.65 -17.46 -18.06
C GLN A 332 -4.54 -18.85 -17.42
N GLN A 333 -3.39 -19.19 -16.81
CA GLN A 333 -3.22 -20.49 -16.14
C GLN A 333 -3.72 -20.47 -14.68
N MET A 334 -3.81 -19.29 -14.08
CA MET A 334 -3.97 -19.10 -12.62
C MET A 334 -5.43 -18.96 -12.16
N TYR A 335 -6.29 -18.37 -12.98
CA TYR A 335 -7.73 -18.20 -12.69
C TYR A 335 -8.61 -19.20 -13.45
N LYS A 336 -8.09 -20.39 -13.75
CA LYS A 336 -8.97 -21.47 -14.21
C LYS A 336 -9.91 -21.82 -13.06
N ALA A 337 -11.20 -21.76 -13.33
CA ALA A 337 -12.22 -22.17 -12.38
C ALA A 337 -11.88 -23.53 -11.78
N VAL A 338 -12.07 -23.68 -10.46
CA VAL A 338 -12.20 -24.99 -9.85
C VAL A 338 -13.24 -25.75 -10.68
N PRO A 339 -12.92 -26.93 -11.24
CA PRO A 339 -13.92 -27.74 -11.93
C PRO A 339 -15.06 -27.98 -10.94
N THR A 340 -16.28 -27.60 -11.34
CA THR A 340 -17.53 -27.87 -10.61
C THR A 340 -17.70 -29.35 -10.31
#